data_AF-A0AAD3H8G5-F1
#
_entry.id   AF-A0AAD3H8G5-F1
#
_cell.length_a   1.000
_cell.length_b   1.000
_cell.length_c   1.000
_cell.angle_alpha   90.00
_cell.angle_beta   90.00
_cell.angle_gamma   90.00
#
_symmetry.space_group_name_H-M   'P 1'
#
loop_
_entity.id
_entity.type
_entity.pdbx_description
1 polymer ?
#
loop_
_entity_poly.entity_id
_entity_poly.type
_entity_poly.pdbx_seq_one_letter_code
_entity_poly.pdbx_strand_id
1 'polypeptide(L)'
;MIRDLVSVASFKEYILALIILGFTAIVIYRRQEKPFHVKYEAPKYPLALHIIANLPFFIRKRLLLAEFTPKVPLDAIDFGITEKDEQLYVIKEIEPDKIWRVRYTYPRDPDFVKVLTSICGVNLEDESLLLQIEDKKMRDTVAREMKMTQAIEAENSNMDYSKDKAKNFCSHGCNCTQDMLVARLNDGENGLLLFNPCRIHPSIEKFLNELGNVKYIVSGSSAHTNQLKQVWNKYLDAKMVCAEAADIKCQSIGMRPATFLYTRHDNTNKSFNSLKKELNEVGVDAYHVVGDVVAQALVLVCHNHLFEVDLLYGNGDRLALTDQSAWDDPNATDINFWKWFYFGSIHSSAVPGFLPNHRVMSQDPSSLMAKLLLDPPHEDSCKIMANSLREMLKLQFDYVDSAHNLAEGSLPAFTFRNVINKTWNWLDGQSLLHFDENKMLNEESKSHNGANGMTLEQ
;
A
#
# COMPACT_ATOMS: atom_id res chain seq x y z
N MET A 1 27.60 9.14 54.46
CA MET A 1 26.31 8.84 55.15
C MET A 1 25.08 9.34 54.35
N ILE A 2 25.17 9.41 53.01
CA ILE A 2 24.03 9.63 52.09
C ILE A 2 24.28 8.71 50.88
N ARG A 3 24.31 7.40 51.12
CA ARG A 3 24.43 6.39 50.04
C ARG A 3 23.63 5.11 50.29
N ASP A 4 22.91 5.02 51.40
CA ASP A 4 22.18 3.81 51.82
C ASP A 4 20.71 4.12 52.17
N LEU A 5 19.98 4.81 51.29
CA LEU A 5 18.54 5.07 51.48
C LEU A 5 17.75 5.09 50.16
N VAL A 6 18.07 4.16 49.25
CA VAL A 6 17.18 3.83 48.13
C VAL A 6 16.92 2.32 48.22
N SER A 7 15.92 1.96 49.01
CA SER A 7 15.43 0.58 49.03
C SER A 7 14.88 0.24 47.64
N VAL A 8 15.07 -1.00 47.21
CA VAL A 8 14.60 -1.51 45.90
C VAL A 8 13.07 -1.40 45.73
N ALA A 9 12.33 -1.17 46.83
CA ALA A 9 10.90 -0.83 46.81
C ALA A 9 10.62 0.53 46.13
N SER A 10 11.50 1.52 46.31
CA SER A 10 11.29 2.88 45.81
C SER A 10 11.39 3.03 44.28
N PHE A 11 12.13 2.17 43.58
CA PHE A 11 12.24 2.26 42.11
C PHE A 11 11.01 1.70 41.40
N LYS A 12 10.45 0.59 41.90
CA LYS A 12 9.18 0.03 41.38
C LYS A 12 8.01 0.95 41.67
N GLU A 13 7.97 1.56 42.85
CA GLU A 13 6.97 2.56 43.21
C GLU A 13 7.11 3.84 42.37
N TYR A 14 8.35 4.24 42.03
CA TYR A 14 8.60 5.37 41.12
C TYR A 14 8.17 5.08 39.68
N ILE A 15 8.44 3.88 39.15
CA ILE A 15 7.94 3.45 37.85
C ILE A 15 6.41 3.35 37.85
N LEU A 16 5.81 2.80 38.89
CA LEU A 16 4.35 2.71 39.02
C LEU A 16 3.71 4.09 39.14
N ALA A 17 4.31 5.01 39.89
CA ALA A 17 3.86 6.40 39.98
C ALA A 17 3.99 7.14 38.64
N LEU A 18 5.06 6.90 37.87
CA LEU A 18 5.20 7.42 36.50
C LEU A 18 4.16 6.82 35.54
N ILE A 19 3.83 5.53 35.70
CA ILE A 19 2.76 4.87 34.93
C ILE A 19 1.41 5.49 35.29
N ILE A 20 1.12 5.73 36.58
CA ILE A 20 -0.14 6.30 37.05
C ILE A 20 -0.26 7.78 36.67
N LEU A 21 0.78 8.59 36.87
CA LEU A 21 0.83 9.99 36.43
C LEU A 21 0.77 10.09 34.92
N GLY A 22 1.44 9.19 34.19
CA GLY A 22 1.28 9.01 32.76
C GLY A 22 -0.18 8.71 32.40
N PHE A 23 -0.82 7.75 33.06
CA PHE A 23 -2.24 7.40 32.85
C PHE A 23 -3.17 8.58 33.11
N THR A 24 -2.90 9.36 34.15
CA THR A 24 -3.75 10.48 34.57
C THR A 24 -3.56 11.67 33.62
N ALA A 25 -2.33 11.92 33.18
CA ALA A 25 -2.02 12.86 32.11
C ALA A 25 -2.57 12.39 30.75
N ILE A 26 -2.64 11.11 30.44
CA ILE A 26 -3.26 10.55 29.23
C ILE A 26 -4.79 10.77 29.22
N VAL A 27 -5.42 10.65 30.39
CA VAL A 27 -6.86 10.91 30.56
C VAL A 27 -7.17 12.41 30.47
N ILE A 28 -6.31 13.27 31.03
CA ILE A 28 -6.49 14.74 31.05
C ILE A 28 -6.03 15.42 29.74
N TYR A 29 -4.98 14.89 29.10
CA TYR A 29 -4.43 15.36 27.82
C TYR A 29 -5.12 14.73 26.62
N ARG A 30 -6.36 14.26 26.80
CA ARG A 30 -7.39 14.42 25.76
C ARG A 30 -7.65 15.93 25.59
N ARG A 31 -6.62 16.66 25.15
CA ARG A 31 -6.79 17.97 24.51
C ARG A 31 -7.94 17.76 23.53
N GLN A 32 -8.89 18.69 23.53
CA GLN A 32 -9.96 18.74 22.56
C GLN A 32 -9.31 18.89 21.18
N GLU A 33 -8.92 17.75 20.61
CA GLU A 33 -8.38 17.65 19.25
C GLU A 33 -9.48 18.22 18.36
N LYS A 34 -9.09 19.20 17.54
CA LYS A 34 -10.02 19.85 16.63
C LYS A 34 -10.70 18.73 15.82
N PRO A 35 -12.04 18.66 15.82
CA PRO A 35 -12.72 17.59 15.12
C PRO A 35 -12.30 17.63 13.66
N PHE A 36 -11.80 16.48 13.18
CA PHE A 36 -11.60 16.26 11.76
C PHE A 36 -12.93 16.56 11.05
N HIS A 37 -12.89 17.31 9.95
CA HIS A 37 -14.12 17.81 9.30
C HIS A 37 -14.94 16.69 8.67
N VAL A 38 -14.34 15.51 8.57
CA VAL A 38 -14.93 14.29 8.02
C VAL A 38 -15.27 13.34 9.16
N LYS A 39 -16.48 12.76 9.10
CA LYS A 39 -16.91 11.71 10.02
C LYS A 39 -16.63 10.35 9.42
N TYR A 40 -16.13 9.44 10.25
CA TYR A 40 -15.95 8.02 9.95
C TYR A 40 -16.15 7.22 11.25
N GLU A 41 -16.46 5.94 11.14
CA GLU A 41 -16.56 5.07 12.31
C GLU A 41 -15.19 4.47 12.63
N ALA A 42 -14.64 4.82 13.80
CA ALA A 42 -13.41 4.22 14.28
C ALA A 42 -13.70 2.85 14.90
N PRO A 43 -12.92 1.80 14.57
CA PRO A 43 -13.10 0.51 15.22
C PRO A 43 -12.68 0.58 16.69
N LYS A 44 -13.19 -0.36 17.48
CA LYS A 44 -12.76 -0.53 18.88
C LYS A 44 -11.36 -1.13 18.91
N TYR A 45 -10.37 -0.32 19.26
CA TYR A 45 -9.00 -0.79 19.39
C TYR A 45 -8.73 -1.44 20.77
N PRO A 46 -7.85 -2.46 20.84
CA PRO A 46 -7.39 -3.00 22.11
C PRO A 46 -6.75 -1.94 23.00
N LEU A 47 -6.92 -2.06 24.33
CA LEU A 47 -6.30 -1.16 25.32
C LEU A 47 -4.78 -1.01 25.13
N ALA A 48 -4.10 -2.08 24.70
CA ALA A 48 -2.67 -2.05 24.41
C ALA A 48 -2.30 -1.00 23.34
N LEU A 49 -3.08 -0.88 22.27
CA LEU A 49 -2.85 0.12 21.22
C LEU A 49 -3.05 1.55 21.74
N HIS A 50 -4.05 1.74 22.61
CA HIS A 50 -4.24 3.03 23.30
C HIS A 50 -3.04 3.39 24.16
N ILE A 51 -2.48 2.42 24.90
CA ILE A 51 -1.27 2.66 25.70
C ILE A 51 -0.10 3.04 24.78
N ILE A 52 0.17 2.26 23.73
CA ILE A 52 1.29 2.49 22.80
C ILE A 52 1.19 3.87 22.14
N ALA A 53 0.01 4.25 21.65
CA ALA A 53 -0.21 5.52 20.97
C ALA A 53 0.08 6.73 21.87
N ASN A 54 -0.07 6.57 23.19
CA ASN A 54 0.16 7.62 24.18
C ASN A 54 1.58 7.60 24.79
N LEU A 55 2.44 6.64 24.39
CA LEU A 55 3.84 6.66 24.80
C LEU A 55 4.58 7.85 24.18
N PRO A 56 5.64 8.38 24.84
CA PRO A 56 6.52 9.35 24.23
C PRO A 56 7.03 8.90 22.86
N PHE A 57 7.11 9.82 21.89
CA PHE A 57 7.40 9.50 20.49
C PHE A 57 8.65 8.64 20.31
N PHE A 58 9.73 8.87 21.07
CA PHE A 58 10.95 8.07 20.96
C PHE A 58 10.77 6.60 21.37
N ILE A 59 9.92 6.33 22.37
CA ILE A 59 9.57 4.96 22.79
C ILE A 59 8.65 4.34 21.73
N ARG A 60 7.62 5.10 21.34
CA ARG A 60 6.64 4.67 20.34
C ARG A 60 7.31 4.32 19.02
N LYS A 61 8.14 5.21 18.47
CA LYS A 61 8.91 4.99 17.24
C LYS A 61 9.74 3.71 17.31
N ARG A 62 10.40 3.42 18.45
CA ARG A 62 11.16 2.17 18.62
C ARG A 62 10.28 0.93 18.57
N LEU A 63 9.13 0.94 19.24
CA LEU A 63 8.17 -0.17 19.21
C LEU A 63 7.57 -0.36 17.82
N LEU A 64 7.16 0.74 17.17
CA LEU A 64 6.63 0.73 15.82
C LEU A 64 7.67 0.23 14.81
N LEU A 65 8.93 0.67 14.92
CA LEU A 65 10.00 0.16 14.07
C LEU A 65 10.17 -1.35 14.23
N ALA A 66 10.12 -1.88 15.46
CA ALA A 66 10.20 -3.32 15.68
C ALA A 66 9.04 -4.08 15.01
N GLU A 67 7.81 -3.52 15.04
CA GLU A 67 6.65 -4.15 14.39
C GLU A 67 6.68 -4.04 12.86
N PHE A 68 7.04 -2.87 12.33
CA PHE A 68 7.12 -2.61 10.88
C PHE A 68 8.44 -3.06 10.24
N THR A 69 9.34 -3.67 11.03
CA THR A 69 10.54 -4.31 10.50
C THR A 69 10.15 -5.42 9.53
N PRO A 70 10.73 -5.49 8.32
CA PRO A 70 10.42 -6.59 7.42
C PRO A 70 10.80 -7.93 8.05
N LYS A 71 9.85 -8.85 8.18
CA LYS A 71 10.05 -10.16 8.81
C LYS A 71 10.65 -11.15 7.79
N VAL A 72 11.59 -12.00 8.23
CA VAL A 72 12.31 -13.01 7.42
C VAL A 72 12.10 -14.40 8.07
N PRO A 73 11.77 -15.47 7.32
CA PRO A 73 11.61 -15.50 5.88
C PRO A 73 10.34 -14.74 5.51
N LEU A 74 10.50 -13.88 4.51
CA LEU A 74 9.45 -13.09 3.87
C LEU A 74 8.16 -13.91 3.86
N ASP A 75 7.08 -13.42 4.47
CA ASP A 75 5.85 -14.16 4.83
C ASP A 75 5.16 -14.96 3.68
N ALA A 76 5.72 -14.92 2.48
CA ALA A 76 5.50 -15.90 1.43
C ALA A 76 6.37 -17.14 1.68
N ILE A 77 5.76 -18.20 2.21
CA ILE A 77 6.26 -19.54 1.93
C ILE A 77 6.24 -19.67 0.40
N ASP A 78 7.40 -19.55 -0.25
CA ASP A 78 7.54 -19.97 -1.64
C ASP A 78 6.97 -21.38 -1.70
N PHE A 79 6.04 -21.63 -2.62
CA PHE A 79 5.51 -22.97 -2.83
C PHE A 79 6.65 -23.99 -2.70
N GLY A 80 6.39 -25.08 -1.98
CA GLY A 80 7.21 -26.27 -2.11
C GLY A 80 7.39 -26.51 -3.60
N ILE A 81 8.64 -26.36 -4.05
CA ILE A 81 9.13 -26.47 -5.43
C ILE A 81 8.36 -27.60 -6.11
N THR A 82 7.31 -27.25 -6.85
CA THR A 82 6.70 -28.13 -7.85
C THR A 82 7.21 -27.66 -9.19
N GLU A 83 8.55 -27.67 -9.31
CA GLU A 83 9.38 -27.68 -10.52
C GLU A 83 9.09 -26.68 -11.67
N LYS A 84 8.10 -25.79 -11.56
CA LYS A 84 7.75 -24.85 -12.62
C LYS A 84 7.47 -23.46 -12.08
N ASP A 85 8.46 -22.58 -12.26
CA ASP A 85 8.38 -21.13 -12.04
C ASP A 85 7.20 -20.48 -12.79
N GLU A 86 6.68 -21.14 -13.84
CA GLU A 86 5.53 -20.73 -14.66
C GLU A 86 4.23 -20.50 -13.85
N GLN A 87 4.12 -21.02 -12.62
CA GLN A 87 2.94 -20.82 -11.77
C GLN A 87 3.07 -19.64 -10.79
N LEU A 88 4.28 -19.14 -10.54
CA LEU A 88 4.53 -18.08 -9.55
C LEU A 88 4.52 -16.68 -10.15
N TYR A 89 4.87 -16.59 -11.43
CA TYR A 89 5.00 -15.32 -12.13
C TYR A 89 4.16 -15.27 -13.39
N VAL A 90 3.51 -14.12 -13.59
CA VAL A 90 2.95 -13.75 -14.88
C VAL A 90 3.70 -12.51 -15.36
N ILE A 91 4.37 -12.64 -16.51
CA ILE A 91 5.10 -11.54 -17.15
C ILE A 91 4.25 -11.06 -18.33
N LYS A 92 3.93 -9.77 -18.35
CA LYS A 92 3.19 -9.13 -19.42
C LYS A 92 3.96 -7.91 -19.92
N GLU A 93 4.20 -7.85 -21.21
CA GLU A 93 4.66 -6.64 -21.87
C GLU A 93 3.49 -5.66 -22.00
N ILE A 94 3.63 -4.47 -21.42
CA ILE A 94 2.62 -3.40 -21.45
C ILE A 94 2.84 -2.52 -22.67
N GLU A 95 4.10 -2.11 -22.87
CA GLU A 95 4.54 -1.29 -24.00
C GLU A 95 5.75 -1.99 -24.62
N PRO A 96 5.69 -2.37 -25.91
CA PRO A 96 6.73 -3.16 -26.58
C PRO A 96 8.13 -2.61 -26.37
N ASP A 97 9.05 -3.48 -25.93
CA ASP A 97 10.45 -3.21 -25.65
C ASP A 97 10.72 -2.10 -24.61
N LYS A 98 9.70 -1.61 -23.90
CA LYS A 98 9.84 -0.48 -22.96
C LYS A 98 9.34 -0.79 -21.56
N ILE A 99 8.18 -1.42 -21.40
CA ILE A 99 7.56 -1.63 -20.08
C ILE A 99 7.02 -3.06 -19.97
N TRP A 100 7.38 -3.72 -18.88
CA TRP A 100 6.85 -5.03 -18.49
C TRP A 100 6.26 -4.97 -17.09
N ARG A 101 5.19 -5.73 -16.88
CA ARG A 101 4.62 -6.05 -15.58
C ARG A 101 5.02 -7.47 -15.22
N VAL A 102 5.63 -7.63 -14.05
CA VAL A 102 5.93 -8.93 -13.46
C VAL A 102 5.05 -9.08 -12.23
N ARG A 103 4.01 -9.91 -12.34
CA ARG A 103 3.11 -10.25 -11.24
C ARG A 103 3.66 -11.45 -10.50
N TYR A 104 3.93 -11.29 -9.21
CA TYR A 104 4.32 -12.38 -8.33
C TYR A 104 3.13 -12.81 -7.46
N THR A 105 2.79 -14.10 -7.49
CA THR A 105 1.71 -14.67 -6.67
C THR A 105 2.29 -15.48 -5.52
N TYR A 106 1.80 -15.25 -4.30
CA TYR A 106 2.25 -15.95 -3.11
C TYR A 106 1.12 -16.19 -2.11
N PRO A 107 1.15 -17.30 -1.35
CA PRO A 107 0.22 -17.51 -0.25
C PRO A 107 0.55 -16.55 0.90
N ARG A 108 -0.47 -15.99 1.55
CA ARG A 108 -0.31 -15.24 2.79
C ARG A 108 -0.49 -16.13 4.01
N ASP A 109 0.26 -15.81 5.06
CA ASP A 109 0.03 -16.32 6.42
C ASP A 109 -1.41 -15.99 6.88
N PRO A 110 -2.19 -16.95 7.41
CA PRO A 110 -3.50 -16.68 8.01
C PRO A 110 -3.48 -15.56 9.08
N ASP A 111 -2.41 -15.42 9.85
CA ASP A 111 -2.28 -14.35 10.85
C ASP A 111 -2.24 -12.95 10.20
N PHE A 112 -1.80 -12.84 8.94
CA PHE A 112 -1.87 -11.57 8.20
C PHE A 112 -3.32 -11.13 7.99
N VAL A 113 -4.24 -12.06 7.70
CA VAL A 113 -5.67 -11.75 7.53
C VAL A 113 -6.26 -11.22 8.84
N LYS A 114 -5.90 -11.83 9.97
CA LYS A 114 -6.32 -11.39 11.31
C LYS A 114 -5.80 -10.00 11.67
N VAL A 115 -4.53 -9.73 11.36
CA VAL A 115 -3.94 -8.40 11.59
C VAL A 115 -4.60 -7.36 10.70
N LEU A 116 -4.79 -7.67 9.41
CA LEU A 116 -5.38 -6.76 8.44
C LEU A 116 -6.84 -6.42 8.79
N THR A 117 -7.65 -7.41 9.16
CA THR A 117 -9.03 -7.20 9.61
C THR A 117 -9.12 -6.37 10.89
N SER A 118 -8.28 -6.67 11.88
CA SER A 118 -8.21 -5.91 13.14
C SER A 118 -7.80 -4.45 12.92
N ILE A 119 -6.79 -4.19 12.09
CA ILE A 119 -6.29 -2.84 11.78
C ILE A 119 -7.33 -2.06 10.95
N CYS A 120 -7.95 -2.71 9.96
CA CYS A 120 -8.91 -2.09 9.08
C CYS A 120 -10.33 -1.99 9.65
N GLY A 121 -10.56 -2.54 10.85
CA GLY A 121 -11.86 -2.51 11.52
C GLY A 121 -12.90 -3.42 10.87
N VAL A 122 -12.46 -4.44 10.15
CA VAL A 122 -13.34 -5.43 9.53
C VAL A 122 -13.66 -6.50 10.56
N ASN A 123 -14.92 -6.59 10.98
CA ASN A 123 -15.37 -7.70 11.79
C ASN A 123 -15.73 -8.88 10.87
N LEU A 124 -14.92 -9.94 10.92
CA LEU A 124 -15.18 -11.18 10.19
C LEU A 124 -16.51 -11.84 10.56
N GLU A 125 -17.04 -11.58 11.75
CA GLU A 125 -18.32 -12.12 12.23
C GLU A 125 -19.52 -11.25 11.85
N ASP A 126 -19.28 -10.08 11.25
CA ASP A 126 -20.36 -9.17 10.87
C ASP A 126 -20.97 -9.55 9.52
N GLU A 127 -22.05 -10.33 9.59
CA GLU A 127 -22.83 -10.73 8.41
C GLU A 127 -23.46 -9.53 7.67
N SER A 128 -23.52 -8.33 8.27
CA SER A 128 -24.02 -7.13 7.57
C SER A 128 -23.12 -6.73 6.39
N LEU A 129 -21.84 -7.14 6.39
CA LEU A 129 -20.94 -6.98 5.25
C LEU A 129 -21.46 -7.72 4.00
N LEU A 130 -22.10 -8.88 4.20
CA LEU A 130 -22.68 -9.66 3.11
C LEU A 130 -23.90 -8.97 2.49
N LEU A 131 -24.62 -8.16 3.26
CA LEU A 131 -25.81 -7.45 2.78
C LEU A 131 -25.47 -6.36 1.75
N GLN A 132 -24.22 -5.89 1.72
CA GLN A 132 -23.75 -4.89 0.75
C GLN A 132 -23.46 -5.50 -0.62
N ILE A 133 -23.27 -6.82 -0.69
CA ILE A 133 -23.05 -7.54 -1.94
C ILE A 133 -24.42 -7.83 -2.54
N GLU A 134 -24.83 -7.06 -3.55
CA GLU A 134 -26.13 -7.22 -4.21
C GLU A 134 -26.27 -8.60 -4.88
N ASP A 135 -25.20 -9.09 -5.52
CA ASP A 135 -25.20 -10.39 -6.17
C ASP A 135 -25.20 -11.53 -5.14
N LYS A 136 -26.27 -12.35 -5.18
CA LYS A 136 -26.45 -13.47 -4.25
C LYS A 136 -25.35 -14.52 -4.34
N LYS A 137 -24.89 -14.87 -5.54
CA LYS A 137 -23.88 -15.92 -5.74
C LYS A 137 -22.51 -15.45 -5.24
N MET A 138 -22.20 -14.17 -5.45
CA MET A 138 -21.04 -13.50 -4.89
C MET A 138 -21.10 -13.46 -3.37
N ARG A 139 -22.26 -13.08 -2.81
CA ARG A 139 -22.51 -13.06 -1.38
C ARG A 139 -22.29 -14.42 -0.73
N ASP A 140 -22.85 -15.48 -1.32
CA ASP A 140 -22.70 -16.86 -0.82
C ASP A 140 -21.23 -17.33 -0.88
N THR A 141 -20.51 -16.92 -1.91
CA THR A 141 -19.07 -17.21 -2.06
C THR A 141 -18.25 -16.50 -0.99
N VAL A 142 -18.43 -15.19 -0.83
CA VAL A 142 -17.75 -14.41 0.20
C VAL A 142 -18.07 -14.95 1.59
N ALA A 143 -19.33 -15.31 1.87
CA ALA A 143 -19.73 -15.92 3.13
C ALA A 143 -19.00 -17.26 3.40
N ARG A 144 -18.78 -18.06 2.36
CA ARG A 144 -18.02 -19.32 2.46
C ARG A 144 -16.54 -19.06 2.76
N GLU A 145 -15.91 -18.10 2.09
CA GLU A 145 -14.50 -17.72 2.33
C GLU A 145 -14.31 -17.16 3.76
N MET A 146 -15.24 -16.30 4.21
CA MET A 146 -15.24 -15.78 5.59
C MET A 146 -15.33 -16.91 6.61
N LYS A 147 -16.25 -17.86 6.42
CA LYS A 147 -16.41 -19.05 7.29
C LYS A 147 -15.20 -19.97 7.26
N MET A 148 -14.58 -20.16 6.09
CA MET A 148 -13.36 -20.96 5.95
C MET A 148 -12.21 -20.33 6.73
N THR A 149 -12.04 -19.01 6.61
CA THR A 149 -11.04 -18.26 7.38
C THR A 149 -11.27 -18.42 8.90
N GLN A 150 -12.51 -18.25 9.36
CA GLN A 150 -12.88 -18.46 10.77
C GLN A 150 -12.62 -19.90 11.26
N ALA A 151 -12.86 -20.90 10.41
CA ALA A 151 -12.61 -22.30 10.74
C ALA A 151 -11.10 -22.59 10.90
N ILE A 152 -10.27 -22.05 10.01
CA ILE A 152 -8.80 -22.14 10.11
C ILE A 152 -8.33 -21.46 11.40
N GLU A 153 -8.89 -20.30 11.77
CA GLU A 153 -8.57 -19.60 13.01
C GLU A 153 -8.88 -20.43 14.26
N ALA A 154 -10.04 -21.11 14.29
CA ALA A 154 -10.43 -21.96 15.41
C ALA A 154 -9.46 -23.15 15.59
N GLU A 155 -9.00 -23.75 14.49
CA GLU A 155 -8.06 -24.88 14.50
C GLU A 155 -6.62 -24.46 14.89
N ASN A 156 -6.20 -23.25 14.56
CA ASN A 156 -4.84 -22.73 14.81
C ASN A 156 -4.53 -22.41 16.28
N SER A 157 -5.54 -22.39 17.16
CA SER A 157 -5.36 -22.11 18.58
C SER A 157 -4.56 -23.18 19.36
N ASN A 158 -4.20 -24.33 18.72
CA ASN A 158 -3.60 -25.49 19.39
C ASN A 158 -2.48 -26.24 18.60
N MET A 159 -1.82 -25.67 17.58
CA MET A 159 -0.91 -26.45 16.71
C MET A 159 0.56 -26.02 16.68
N ASP A 160 1.44 -27.04 16.62
CA ASP A 160 2.89 -26.97 16.41
C ASP A 160 3.23 -27.04 14.90
N TYR A 161 4.10 -26.15 14.43
CA TYR A 161 4.31 -25.84 13.00
C TYR A 161 5.31 -26.80 12.33
N SER A 162 4.84 -27.78 11.53
CA SER A 162 5.69 -28.64 10.69
C SER A 162 5.51 -28.40 9.18
N LYS A 163 6.57 -28.68 8.39
CA LYS A 163 6.69 -28.38 6.95
C LYS A 163 5.62 -29.03 6.06
N ASP A 164 5.14 -30.22 6.41
CA ASP A 164 4.15 -30.95 5.59
C ASP A 164 2.74 -30.36 5.69
N LYS A 165 2.44 -29.56 6.73
CA LYS A 165 1.15 -28.86 6.90
C LYS A 165 1.08 -27.49 6.22
N ALA A 166 2.21 -26.83 5.96
CA ALA A 166 2.24 -25.62 5.11
C ALA A 166 1.59 -25.85 3.74
N LYS A 167 1.69 -27.09 3.23
CA LYS A 167 1.05 -27.54 1.99
C LYS A 167 -0.48 -27.59 2.07
N ASN A 168 -1.04 -27.85 3.25
CA ASN A 168 -2.48 -27.77 3.53
C ASN A 168 -2.93 -26.34 3.90
N PHE A 169 -2.06 -25.51 4.48
CA PHE A 169 -2.36 -24.09 4.71
C PHE A 169 -2.47 -23.32 3.39
N CYS A 170 -1.61 -23.62 2.41
CA CYS A 170 -1.65 -23.00 1.08
C CYS A 170 -2.87 -23.41 0.24
N SER A 171 -3.52 -24.55 0.56
CA SER A 171 -4.80 -24.92 -0.09
C SER A 171 -6.01 -24.21 0.50
N HIS A 172 -5.85 -23.46 1.60
CA HIS A 172 -6.93 -22.78 2.32
C HIS A 172 -6.65 -21.29 2.63
N GLY A 173 -5.47 -20.76 2.29
CA GLY A 173 -5.10 -19.35 2.48
C GLY A 173 -5.38 -18.50 1.24
N CYS A 174 -5.54 -17.18 1.43
CA CYS A 174 -5.63 -16.23 0.32
C CYS A 174 -4.29 -16.17 -0.43
N ASN A 175 -4.33 -16.34 -1.76
CA ASN A 175 -3.23 -15.94 -2.63
C ASN A 175 -3.21 -14.42 -2.73
N CYS A 176 -2.08 -13.80 -2.42
CA CYS A 176 -1.85 -12.40 -2.71
C CYS A 176 -0.97 -12.26 -3.94
N THR A 177 -1.12 -11.14 -4.62
CA THR A 177 -0.28 -10.75 -5.74
C THR A 177 0.52 -9.51 -5.34
N GLN A 178 1.71 -9.38 -5.93
CA GLN A 178 2.49 -8.16 -5.90
C GLN A 178 3.01 -7.90 -7.31
N ASP A 179 2.66 -6.76 -7.90
CA ASP A 179 3.15 -6.36 -9.21
C ASP A 179 4.43 -5.52 -9.06
N MET A 180 5.45 -5.92 -9.83
CA MET A 180 6.64 -5.13 -10.13
C MET A 180 6.52 -4.60 -11.55
N LEU A 181 6.77 -3.30 -11.73
CA LEU A 181 6.88 -2.69 -13.06
C LEU A 181 8.36 -2.56 -13.42
N VAL A 182 8.72 -3.07 -14.59
CA VAL A 182 10.06 -3.01 -15.16
C VAL A 182 10.00 -2.04 -16.32
N ALA A 183 10.81 -0.98 -16.28
CA ALA A 183 10.88 0.00 -17.36
C ALA A 183 12.30 0.13 -17.91
N ARG A 184 12.41 0.13 -19.23
CA ARG A 184 13.65 0.48 -19.93
C ARG A 184 13.90 1.97 -19.80
N LEU A 185 15.15 2.35 -19.55
CA LEU A 185 15.59 3.74 -19.45
C LEU A 185 16.00 4.29 -20.82
N ASN A 186 15.82 5.60 -21.02
CA ASN A 186 16.27 6.29 -22.22
C ASN A 186 17.73 6.72 -22.12
N ASP A 187 18.60 5.80 -21.70
CA ASP A 187 20.03 6.06 -21.42
C ASP A 187 20.97 5.54 -22.51
N GLY A 188 20.44 4.82 -23.51
CA GLY A 188 21.23 4.22 -24.59
C GLY A 188 22.05 2.99 -24.17
N GLU A 189 21.95 2.54 -22.92
CA GLU A 189 22.75 1.45 -22.34
C GLU A 189 21.89 0.25 -21.89
N ASN A 190 20.66 0.15 -22.37
CA ASN A 190 19.68 -0.85 -21.91
C ASN A 190 19.53 -0.86 -20.39
N GLY A 191 19.57 0.31 -19.75
CA GLY A 191 19.32 0.42 -18.32
C GLY A 191 17.87 0.06 -17.99
N LEU A 192 17.65 -0.58 -16.84
CA LEU A 192 16.34 -0.94 -16.32
C LEU A 192 16.08 -0.26 -14.97
N LEU A 193 14.82 0.11 -14.75
CA LEU A 193 14.27 0.54 -13.47
C LEU A 193 13.23 -0.49 -13.01
N LEU A 194 13.38 -0.96 -11.77
CA LEU A 194 12.39 -1.82 -11.10
C LEU A 194 11.57 -0.98 -10.13
N PHE A 195 10.28 -0.82 -10.39
CA PHE A 195 9.35 -0.10 -9.52
C PHE A 195 8.49 -1.10 -8.73
N ASN A 196 8.44 -0.92 -7.41
CA ASN A 196 7.81 -1.84 -6.45
C ASN A 196 8.26 -3.30 -6.62
N PRO A 197 9.56 -3.59 -6.43
CA PRO A 197 10.11 -4.90 -6.77
C PRO A 197 9.45 -6.03 -5.96
N CYS A 198 9.07 -7.09 -6.66
CA CYS A 198 8.60 -8.33 -6.06
C CYS A 198 9.80 -9.23 -5.69
N ARG A 199 9.53 -10.48 -5.30
CA ARG A 199 10.59 -11.48 -5.13
C ARG A 199 11.28 -11.76 -6.47
N ILE A 200 12.58 -12.06 -6.44
CA ILE A 200 13.38 -12.33 -7.64
C ILE A 200 13.98 -13.73 -7.53
N HIS A 201 13.28 -14.70 -8.10
CA HIS A 201 13.80 -16.06 -8.29
C HIS A 201 14.79 -16.12 -9.48
N PRO A 202 15.58 -17.20 -9.63
CA PRO A 202 16.57 -17.31 -10.71
C PRO A 202 16.00 -17.10 -12.13
N SER A 203 14.77 -17.53 -12.40
CA SER A 203 14.10 -17.30 -13.69
C SER A 203 13.83 -15.83 -13.96
N ILE A 204 13.33 -15.09 -12.97
CA ILE A 204 13.09 -13.65 -13.08
C ILE A 204 14.41 -12.88 -13.17
N GLU A 205 15.44 -13.29 -12.44
CA GLU A 205 16.78 -12.71 -12.63
C GLU A 205 17.29 -12.92 -14.05
N LYS A 206 17.17 -14.14 -14.59
CA LYS A 206 17.57 -14.44 -15.96
C LYS A 206 16.83 -13.54 -16.96
N PHE A 207 15.50 -13.45 -16.82
CA PHE A 207 14.67 -12.56 -17.62
C PHE A 207 15.15 -11.09 -17.56
N LEU A 208 15.38 -10.56 -16.35
CA LEU A 208 15.86 -9.18 -16.18
C LEU A 208 17.25 -8.98 -16.80
N ASN A 209 18.17 -9.93 -16.65
CA ASN A 209 19.51 -9.87 -17.23
C ASN A 209 19.49 -9.95 -18.76
N GLU A 210 18.53 -10.66 -19.34
CA GLU A 210 18.31 -10.69 -20.80
C GLU A 210 17.75 -9.36 -21.32
N LEU A 211 16.93 -8.67 -20.51
CA LEU A 211 16.37 -7.36 -20.87
C LEU A 211 17.39 -6.21 -20.80
N GLY A 212 18.29 -6.23 -19.81
CA GLY A 212 19.23 -5.14 -19.58
C GLY A 212 19.84 -5.09 -18.17
N ASN A 213 20.55 -4.01 -17.87
CA ASN A 213 21.20 -3.82 -16.58
C ASN A 213 20.27 -3.07 -15.60
N VAL A 214 19.99 -3.64 -14.43
CA VAL A 214 19.19 -2.97 -13.40
C VAL A 214 19.99 -1.82 -12.79
N LYS A 215 19.60 -0.57 -13.12
CA LYS A 215 20.25 0.66 -12.62
C LYS A 215 19.53 1.25 -11.41
N TYR A 216 18.22 1.09 -11.32
CA TYR A 216 17.42 1.61 -10.22
C TYR A 216 16.47 0.57 -9.65
N ILE A 217 16.38 0.53 -8.32
CA ILE A 217 15.34 -0.18 -7.58
C ILE A 217 14.56 0.88 -6.80
N VAL A 218 13.26 1.00 -7.07
CA VAL A 218 12.40 2.06 -6.55
C VAL A 218 11.27 1.46 -5.73
N SER A 219 11.24 1.79 -4.44
CA SER A 219 10.09 1.55 -3.57
C SER A 219 9.12 2.71 -3.68
N GLY A 220 8.03 2.55 -4.44
CA GLY A 220 7.02 3.60 -4.64
C GLY A 220 6.21 3.94 -3.38
N SER A 221 6.28 3.11 -2.34
CA SER A 221 5.59 3.32 -1.07
C SER A 221 6.48 2.87 0.08
N SER A 222 6.29 3.48 1.25
CA SER A 222 6.97 3.15 2.49
C SER A 222 6.39 1.93 3.20
N ALA A 223 5.25 1.40 2.73
CA ALA A 223 4.60 0.21 3.24
C ALA A 223 5.15 -1.09 2.62
N HIS A 224 5.58 -1.05 1.35
CA HIS A 224 6.00 -2.24 0.59
C HIS A 224 7.50 -2.51 0.69
N THR A 225 7.98 -2.83 1.90
CA THR A 225 9.42 -2.98 2.19
C THR A 225 9.94 -4.41 2.17
N ASN A 226 9.04 -5.40 2.13
CA ASN A 226 9.37 -6.81 2.35
C ASN A 226 10.49 -7.29 1.42
N GLN A 227 10.36 -7.06 0.12
CA GLN A 227 11.29 -7.63 -0.86
C GLN A 227 12.58 -6.80 -1.06
N LEU A 228 12.64 -5.56 -0.57
CA LEU A 228 13.69 -4.59 -0.95
C LEU A 228 15.11 -5.09 -0.69
N LYS A 229 15.36 -5.65 0.51
CA LYS A 229 16.70 -6.10 0.89
C LYS A 229 17.22 -7.21 -0.03
N GLN A 230 16.39 -8.21 -0.34
CA GLN A 230 16.84 -9.33 -1.16
C GLN A 230 17.12 -8.89 -2.60
N VAL A 231 16.27 -8.01 -3.16
CA VAL A 231 16.42 -7.54 -4.54
C VAL A 231 17.66 -6.67 -4.64
N TRP A 232 17.90 -5.81 -3.66
CA TRP A 232 19.07 -4.94 -3.69
C TRP A 232 20.40 -5.67 -3.46
N ASN A 233 20.38 -6.75 -2.69
CA ASN A 233 21.54 -7.63 -2.56
C ASN A 233 21.88 -8.37 -3.87
N LYS A 234 20.89 -8.52 -4.77
CA LYS A 234 21.05 -9.17 -6.07
C LYS A 234 21.67 -8.23 -7.10
N TYR A 235 21.24 -6.97 -7.09
CA TYR A 235 21.71 -5.92 -8.00
C TYR A 235 22.55 -4.89 -7.23
N LEU A 236 23.79 -5.25 -6.92
CA LEU A 236 24.66 -4.46 -6.04
C LEU A 236 25.05 -3.09 -6.62
N ASP A 237 25.03 -2.95 -7.94
CA ASP A 237 25.34 -1.68 -8.62
C ASP A 237 24.10 -0.79 -8.81
N ALA A 238 22.91 -1.32 -8.57
CA ALA A 238 21.67 -0.56 -8.67
C ALA A 238 21.56 0.47 -7.54
N LYS A 239 21.06 1.65 -7.86
CA LYS A 239 20.72 2.69 -6.90
C LYS A 239 19.36 2.38 -6.25
N MET A 240 19.30 2.39 -4.93
CA MET A 240 18.03 2.22 -4.19
C MET A 240 17.39 3.57 -3.94
N VAL A 241 16.10 3.66 -4.27
CA VAL A 241 15.26 4.83 -4.08
C VAL A 241 14.09 4.43 -3.20
N CYS A 242 13.96 5.03 -2.02
CA CYS A 242 12.83 4.76 -1.13
C CYS A 242 12.51 5.95 -0.22
N ALA A 243 11.39 5.86 0.50
CA ALA A 243 11.09 6.80 1.58
C ALA A 243 12.05 6.59 2.76
N GLU A 244 12.29 7.63 3.55
CA GLU A 244 13.09 7.52 4.78
C GLU A 244 12.52 6.46 5.74
N ALA A 245 11.19 6.37 5.88
CA ALA A 245 10.59 5.33 6.71
C ALA A 245 10.87 3.91 6.21
N ALA A 246 10.90 3.70 4.88
CA ALA A 246 11.27 2.40 4.31
C ALA A 246 12.76 2.09 4.54
N ASP A 247 13.62 3.08 4.33
CA ASP A 247 15.06 2.95 4.56
C ASP A 247 15.37 2.55 6.01
N ILE A 248 14.75 3.23 7.00
CA ILE A 248 14.93 2.91 8.42
C ILE A 248 14.44 1.48 8.73
N LYS A 249 13.26 1.09 8.23
CA LYS A 249 12.71 -0.28 8.40
C LYS A 249 13.69 -1.31 7.85
N CYS A 250 14.21 -1.12 6.64
CA CYS A 250 15.10 -2.08 6.00
C CYS A 250 16.51 -2.08 6.58
N GLN A 251 17.04 -0.94 7.05
CA GLN A 251 18.33 -0.89 7.74
C GLN A 251 18.31 -1.69 9.05
N SER A 252 17.16 -1.77 9.72
CA SER A 252 17.01 -2.55 10.96
C SER A 252 17.28 -4.06 10.76
N ILE A 253 17.11 -4.56 9.53
CA ILE A 253 17.47 -5.94 9.14
C ILE A 253 18.81 -6.00 8.39
N GLY A 254 19.63 -4.96 8.46
CA GLY A 254 20.96 -4.91 7.85
C GLY A 254 20.99 -4.66 6.34
N MET A 255 19.96 -4.01 5.78
CA MET A 255 20.10 -3.40 4.45
C MET A 255 21.07 -2.21 4.53
N ARG A 256 21.89 -1.99 3.50
CA ARG A 256 22.71 -0.77 3.41
C ARG A 256 21.82 0.49 3.28
N PRO A 257 22.28 1.70 3.60
CA PRO A 257 21.46 2.91 3.45
C PRO A 257 21.14 3.22 1.99
N ALA A 258 19.89 3.55 1.68
CA ALA A 258 19.42 3.87 0.34
C ALA A 258 20.25 4.98 -0.35
N THR A 259 20.34 4.91 -1.68
CA THR A 259 21.07 5.91 -2.47
C THR A 259 20.34 7.25 -2.50
N PHE A 260 19.01 7.21 -2.66
CA PHE A 260 18.16 8.39 -2.66
C PHE A 260 16.97 8.22 -1.72
N LEU A 261 16.68 9.27 -0.95
CA LEU A 261 15.50 9.38 -0.11
C LEU A 261 14.57 10.44 -0.70
N TYR A 262 13.36 10.05 -1.13
CA TYR A 262 12.37 11.01 -1.65
C TYR A 262 11.52 11.67 -0.55
N THR A 263 11.56 11.13 0.66
CA THR A 263 11.07 11.80 1.88
C THR A 263 12.23 12.07 2.82
N ARG A 264 12.19 13.19 3.55
CA ARG A 264 13.12 13.48 4.65
C ARG A 264 12.44 14.27 5.76
N HIS A 265 12.62 13.84 7.00
CA HIS A 265 12.16 14.54 8.20
C HIS A 265 12.84 15.89 8.43
N ASP A 266 14.04 16.08 7.89
CA ASP A 266 14.74 17.37 7.93
C ASP A 266 14.20 18.39 6.91
N ASN A 267 13.14 18.03 6.16
CA ASN A 267 12.51 18.83 5.12
C ASN A 267 13.48 19.32 4.03
N THR A 268 14.65 18.68 3.88
CA THR A 268 15.56 19.01 2.80
C THR A 268 15.16 18.26 1.54
N ASN A 269 14.61 18.97 0.56
CA ASN A 269 14.33 18.40 -0.76
C ASN A 269 15.60 18.11 -1.57
N LYS A 270 16.81 18.18 -0.99
CA LYS A 270 18.08 17.99 -1.72
C LYS A 270 18.19 16.60 -2.33
N SER A 271 17.91 15.54 -1.56
CA SER A 271 18.02 14.17 -2.06
C SER A 271 16.99 13.91 -3.17
N PHE A 272 15.74 14.33 -2.97
CA PHE A 272 14.69 14.20 -3.98
C PHE A 272 14.97 15.05 -5.24
N ASN A 273 15.47 16.28 -5.10
CA ASN A 273 15.81 17.12 -6.25
C ASN A 273 16.97 16.52 -7.07
N SER A 274 17.97 15.94 -6.39
CA SER A 274 19.06 15.21 -7.08
C SER A 274 18.52 13.98 -7.80
N LEU A 275 17.67 13.19 -7.15
CA LEU A 275 17.00 12.05 -7.77
C LEU A 275 16.22 12.47 -9.01
N LYS A 276 15.36 13.50 -8.89
CA LYS A 276 14.53 13.99 -9.99
C LYS A 276 15.39 14.45 -11.16
N LYS A 277 16.50 15.16 -10.91
CA LYS A 277 17.44 15.55 -11.95
C LYS A 277 18.02 14.32 -12.67
N GLU A 278 18.49 13.34 -11.91
CA GLU A 278 19.13 12.15 -12.45
C GLU A 278 18.16 11.26 -13.25
N LEU A 279 16.94 11.06 -12.73
CA LEU A 279 15.90 10.30 -13.42
C LEU A 279 15.44 11.00 -14.71
N ASN A 280 15.34 12.34 -14.70
CA ASN A 280 14.99 13.10 -15.90
C ASN A 280 16.01 12.92 -17.03
N GLU A 281 17.31 12.81 -16.70
CA GLU A 281 18.38 12.57 -17.69
C GLU A 281 18.22 11.21 -18.40
N VAL A 282 17.51 10.27 -17.79
CA VAL A 282 17.24 8.93 -18.35
C VAL A 282 15.76 8.73 -18.74
N GLY A 283 15.01 9.82 -18.87
CA GLY A 283 13.64 9.83 -19.39
C GLY A 283 12.54 9.44 -18.40
N VAL A 284 12.79 9.59 -17.09
CA VAL A 284 11.84 9.29 -16.02
C VAL A 284 11.55 10.55 -15.20
N ASP A 285 10.30 11.02 -15.14
CA ASP A 285 9.92 12.08 -14.20
C ASP A 285 9.47 11.45 -12.87
N ALA A 286 9.86 12.07 -11.76
CA ALA A 286 9.52 11.61 -10.43
C ALA A 286 8.72 12.69 -9.68
N TYR A 287 7.68 12.26 -8.98
CA TYR A 287 6.84 13.12 -8.16
C TYR A 287 6.47 12.43 -6.85
N HIS A 288 6.82 13.04 -5.72
CA HIS A 288 6.43 12.57 -4.39
C HIS A 288 5.15 13.29 -3.94
N VAL A 289 4.13 12.52 -3.56
CA VAL A 289 2.86 13.02 -3.02
C VAL A 289 3.05 13.46 -1.57
N VAL A 290 3.38 14.74 -1.39
CA VAL A 290 3.64 15.33 -0.07
C VAL A 290 2.36 15.32 0.76
N GLY A 291 2.45 14.88 2.02
CA GLY A 291 1.30 14.80 2.93
C GLY A 291 0.63 13.43 2.96
N ASP A 292 1.00 12.50 2.07
CA ASP A 292 0.67 11.08 2.27
C ASP A 292 1.54 10.48 3.38
N VAL A 293 1.02 10.46 4.60
CA VAL A 293 1.76 9.96 5.76
C VAL A 293 1.74 8.45 5.92
N VAL A 294 0.87 7.77 5.17
CA VAL A 294 0.64 6.33 5.30
C VAL A 294 1.58 5.56 4.41
N ALA A 295 1.51 5.84 3.10
CA ALA A 295 2.31 5.16 2.10
C ALA A 295 3.46 6.02 1.59
N GLN A 296 3.46 7.34 1.85
CA GLN A 296 4.48 8.26 1.33
C GLN A 296 4.68 8.06 -0.18
N ALA A 297 3.58 8.07 -0.93
CA ALA A 297 3.59 7.64 -2.33
C ALA A 297 4.57 8.45 -3.20
N LEU A 298 5.44 7.73 -3.91
CA LEU A 298 6.21 8.23 -5.04
C LEU A 298 5.58 7.69 -6.33
N VAL A 299 5.24 8.59 -7.24
CA VAL A 299 4.85 8.23 -8.61
C VAL A 299 6.00 8.53 -9.58
N LEU A 300 6.12 7.68 -10.59
CA LEU A 300 7.05 7.89 -11.70
C LEU A 300 6.28 8.02 -13.01
N VAL A 301 6.73 8.86 -13.91
CA VAL A 301 6.25 8.88 -15.30
C VAL A 301 7.38 8.43 -16.21
N CYS A 302 7.14 7.37 -16.96
CA CYS A 302 8.09 6.79 -17.90
C CYS A 302 7.34 6.30 -19.15
N HIS A 303 7.83 6.64 -20.34
CA HIS A 303 7.19 6.28 -21.63
C HIS A 303 5.69 6.61 -21.72
N ASN A 304 5.25 7.75 -21.17
CA ASN A 304 3.84 8.15 -21.03
C ASN A 304 2.97 7.28 -20.11
N HIS A 305 3.57 6.38 -19.34
CA HIS A 305 2.89 5.63 -18.28
C HIS A 305 3.25 6.23 -16.92
N LEU A 306 2.24 6.44 -16.07
CA LEU A 306 2.43 6.76 -14.66
C LEU A 306 2.43 5.47 -13.84
N PHE A 307 3.48 5.24 -13.07
CA PHE A 307 3.59 4.15 -12.12
C PHE A 307 3.22 4.65 -10.74
N GLU A 308 2.27 3.97 -10.08
CA GLU A 308 1.84 4.32 -8.72
C GLU A 308 1.69 3.10 -7.82
N VAL A 309 1.66 3.37 -6.52
CA VAL A 309 1.31 2.40 -5.50
C VAL A 309 0.58 3.12 -4.36
N ASP A 310 -0.42 2.45 -3.79
CA ASP A 310 -1.21 2.92 -2.65
C ASP A 310 -1.98 4.26 -2.86
N LEU A 311 -2.20 4.71 -4.09
CA LEU A 311 -3.09 5.86 -4.38
C LEU A 311 -4.46 5.42 -4.91
N LEU A 312 -4.53 4.28 -5.61
CA LEU A 312 -5.76 3.69 -6.12
C LEU A 312 -6.25 2.56 -5.21
N TYR A 313 -7.48 2.70 -4.70
CA TYR A 313 -8.15 1.69 -3.89
C TYR A 313 -9.45 1.21 -4.55
N GLY A 314 -10.47 2.07 -4.61
CA GLY A 314 -11.77 1.77 -5.22
C GLY A 314 -12.17 2.76 -6.33
N ASN A 315 -13.18 2.39 -7.10
CA ASN A 315 -13.80 3.25 -8.12
C ASN A 315 -15.27 3.63 -7.82
N GLY A 316 -15.77 3.30 -6.63
CA GLY A 316 -17.18 3.42 -6.23
C GLY A 316 -17.81 2.06 -5.98
N ASP A 317 -17.62 1.15 -6.94
CA ASP A 317 -18.38 -0.12 -6.99
C ASP A 317 -17.50 -1.32 -6.63
N ARG A 318 -16.20 -1.20 -6.92
CA ARG A 318 -15.22 -2.27 -6.77
C ARG A 318 -13.82 -1.72 -6.55
N LEU A 319 -12.85 -2.61 -6.35
CA LEU A 319 -11.44 -2.24 -6.42
C LEU A 319 -11.12 -1.59 -7.76
N ALA A 320 -10.40 -0.47 -7.71
CA ALA A 320 -10.25 0.46 -8.84
C ALA A 320 -9.67 -0.20 -10.10
N LEU A 321 -8.83 -1.21 -9.89
CA LEU A 321 -8.10 -1.91 -10.92
C LEU A 321 -8.48 -3.38 -10.94
N THR A 322 -9.78 -3.68 -10.91
CA THR A 322 -10.30 -5.02 -11.19
C THR A 322 -11.29 -4.94 -12.35
N ASP A 323 -11.21 -5.88 -13.29
CA ASP A 323 -12.18 -5.97 -14.38
C ASP A 323 -13.55 -6.36 -13.83
N GLN A 324 -14.63 -5.78 -14.37
CA GLN A 324 -15.98 -6.05 -13.88
C GLN A 324 -16.33 -7.54 -14.01
N SER A 325 -15.93 -8.20 -15.10
CA SER A 325 -16.15 -9.64 -15.28
C SER A 325 -15.47 -10.49 -14.21
N ALA A 326 -14.23 -10.14 -13.82
CA ALA A 326 -13.50 -10.82 -12.76
C ALA A 326 -14.07 -10.48 -11.36
N TRP A 327 -14.55 -9.25 -11.19
CA TRP A 327 -15.25 -8.82 -9.98
C TRP A 327 -16.58 -9.55 -9.79
N ASP A 328 -17.31 -9.81 -10.87
CA ASP A 328 -18.59 -10.50 -10.85
C ASP A 328 -18.46 -12.02 -10.88
N ASP A 329 -17.29 -12.56 -11.25
CA ASP A 329 -17.07 -14.00 -11.21
C ASP A 329 -16.89 -14.50 -9.76
N PRO A 330 -17.83 -15.28 -9.22
CA PRO A 330 -17.70 -15.85 -7.89
C PRO A 330 -16.64 -16.95 -7.80
N ASN A 331 -16.16 -17.47 -8.94
CA ASN A 331 -15.09 -18.45 -8.98
C ASN A 331 -13.69 -17.82 -9.04
N ALA A 332 -13.57 -16.49 -9.10
CA ALA A 332 -12.30 -15.78 -9.07
C ALA A 332 -11.69 -15.80 -7.65
N THR A 333 -11.08 -16.93 -7.29
CA THR A 333 -10.54 -17.20 -5.95
C THR A 333 -9.43 -16.23 -5.53
N ASP A 334 -8.70 -15.67 -6.49
CA ASP A 334 -7.66 -14.66 -6.31
C ASP A 334 -8.19 -13.27 -5.94
N ILE A 335 -9.45 -12.97 -6.26
CA ILE A 335 -10.08 -11.66 -6.03
C ILE A 335 -11.08 -11.73 -4.86
N ASN A 336 -11.67 -12.89 -4.56
CA ASN A 336 -12.74 -13.01 -3.55
C ASN A 336 -12.36 -12.51 -2.16
N PHE A 337 -11.12 -12.77 -1.70
CA PHE A 337 -10.60 -12.18 -0.46
C PHE A 337 -10.59 -10.65 -0.53
N TRP A 338 -10.09 -10.10 -1.63
CA TRP A 338 -10.00 -8.66 -1.85
C TRP A 338 -11.39 -8.00 -1.97
N LYS A 339 -12.40 -8.69 -2.50
CA LYS A 339 -13.80 -8.22 -2.49
C LYS A 339 -14.31 -8.06 -1.06
N TRP A 340 -14.16 -9.10 -0.25
CA TRP A 340 -14.57 -9.07 1.15
C TRP A 340 -13.82 -7.98 1.92
N PHE A 341 -12.49 -7.90 1.77
CA PHE A 341 -11.69 -6.86 2.40
C PHE A 341 -12.11 -5.46 1.96
N TYR A 342 -12.39 -5.27 0.68
CA TYR A 342 -12.87 -4.00 0.14
C TYR A 342 -14.18 -3.58 0.78
N PHE A 343 -15.24 -4.39 0.70
CA PHE A 343 -16.54 -4.07 1.29
C PHE A 343 -16.47 -3.86 2.81
N GLY A 344 -15.68 -4.68 3.50
CA GLY A 344 -15.42 -4.53 4.93
C GLY A 344 -14.75 -3.20 5.29
N SER A 345 -13.83 -2.74 4.45
CA SER A 345 -12.99 -1.59 4.77
C SER A 345 -13.55 -0.24 4.34
N ILE A 346 -14.53 -0.19 3.43
CA ILE A 346 -15.17 1.05 2.96
C ILE A 346 -16.48 1.40 3.68
N HIS A 347 -17.03 0.48 4.47
CA HIS A 347 -18.41 0.52 4.99
C HIS A 347 -18.80 1.82 5.70
N SER A 348 -17.87 2.43 6.44
CA SER A 348 -18.12 3.65 7.22
C SER A 348 -17.19 4.80 6.84
N SER A 349 -16.73 4.78 5.59
CA SER A 349 -15.80 5.76 5.06
C SER A 349 -16.50 7.08 4.75
N ALA A 350 -15.72 8.13 4.95
CA ALA A 350 -15.95 9.48 4.46
C ALA A 350 -16.33 9.56 2.97
N VAL A 351 -15.79 8.61 2.20
CA VAL A 351 -15.91 8.53 0.75
C VAL A 351 -16.51 7.18 0.40
N PRO A 352 -17.85 7.09 0.36
CA PRO A 352 -18.53 5.83 0.09
C PRO A 352 -18.00 5.19 -1.19
N GLY A 353 -17.46 3.96 -1.09
CA GLY A 353 -17.03 3.21 -2.26
C GLY A 353 -15.67 3.58 -2.87
N PHE A 354 -14.86 4.44 -2.27
CA PHE A 354 -13.57 4.80 -2.92
C PHE A 354 -12.34 4.54 -2.05
N LEU A 355 -12.46 4.78 -0.74
CA LEU A 355 -11.29 4.78 0.13
C LEU A 355 -11.57 3.97 1.41
N PRO A 356 -10.71 3.00 1.76
CA PRO A 356 -10.79 2.30 3.03
C PRO A 356 -10.67 3.24 4.24
N ASN A 357 -11.41 2.95 5.31
CA ASN A 357 -11.41 3.70 6.57
C ASN A 357 -10.02 3.92 7.14
N HIS A 358 -9.16 2.89 7.09
CA HIS A 358 -7.81 2.99 7.63
C HIS A 358 -7.00 4.11 6.98
N ARG A 359 -7.25 4.46 5.71
CA ARG A 359 -6.60 5.60 5.04
C ARG A 359 -7.11 6.94 5.55
N VAL A 360 -8.42 7.08 5.78
CA VAL A 360 -9.00 8.29 6.39
C VAL A 360 -8.49 8.46 7.82
N MET A 361 -8.55 7.40 8.63
CA MET A 361 -8.07 7.39 10.01
C MET A 361 -6.59 7.76 10.09
N SER A 362 -5.75 7.17 9.25
CA SER A 362 -4.31 7.41 9.29
C SER A 362 -3.92 8.83 8.88
N GLN A 363 -4.80 9.55 8.19
CA GLN A 363 -4.64 10.96 7.82
C GLN A 363 -5.21 11.94 8.85
N ASP A 364 -6.09 11.47 9.74
CA ASP A 364 -6.64 12.25 10.84
C ASP A 364 -5.69 12.25 12.05
N PRO A 365 -5.03 13.39 12.39
CA PRO A 365 -4.09 13.47 13.50
C PRO A 365 -4.70 13.15 14.87
N SER A 366 -6.02 13.24 15.00
CA SER A 366 -6.73 12.91 16.23
C SER A 366 -6.89 11.39 16.42
N SER A 367 -6.88 10.63 15.32
CA SER A 367 -7.14 9.21 15.34
C SER A 367 -6.06 8.44 16.09
N LEU A 368 -6.45 7.29 16.66
CA LEU A 368 -5.49 6.38 17.26
C LEU A 368 -4.51 5.82 16.21
N MET A 369 -5.01 5.51 15.01
CA MET A 369 -4.22 4.94 13.92
C MET A 369 -3.08 5.87 13.49
N ALA A 370 -3.38 7.15 13.32
CA ALA A 370 -2.39 8.17 12.95
C ALA A 370 -1.24 8.24 13.95
N LYS A 371 -1.54 8.08 15.24
CA LYS A 371 -0.54 8.06 16.33
C LYS A 371 0.35 6.80 16.29
N LEU A 372 -0.07 5.74 15.60
CA LEU A 372 0.66 4.48 15.45
C LEU A 372 1.47 4.40 14.15
N LEU A 373 1.57 5.50 13.39
CA LEU A 373 2.48 5.59 12.26
C LEU A 373 3.89 5.98 12.70
N LEU A 374 4.89 5.56 11.92
CA LEU A 374 6.26 6.06 12.11
C LEU A 374 6.33 7.58 11.93
N ASP A 375 5.54 8.07 10.97
CA ASP A 375 5.48 9.46 10.54
C ASP A 375 4.03 9.95 10.71
N PRO A 376 3.61 10.35 11.92
CA PRO A 376 2.23 10.78 12.15
C PRO A 376 1.89 12.07 11.37
N PRO A 377 0.63 12.27 10.93
CA PRO A 377 0.21 13.46 10.22
C PRO A 377 0.27 14.72 11.09
N HIS A 378 0.60 15.84 10.44
CA HIS A 378 0.43 17.18 10.97
C HIS A 378 -1.04 17.63 10.77
N GLU A 379 -1.47 18.65 11.51
CA GLU A 379 -2.83 19.24 11.37
C GLU A 379 -3.15 19.70 9.94
N ASP A 380 -2.13 20.06 9.17
CA ASP A 380 -2.25 20.52 7.78
C ASP A 380 -1.98 19.42 6.74
N SER A 381 -1.67 18.17 7.15
CA SER A 381 -1.30 17.09 6.22
C SER A 381 -2.34 16.87 5.13
N CYS A 382 -3.64 16.91 5.45
CA CYS A 382 -4.70 16.75 4.46
C CYS A 382 -4.68 17.85 3.39
N LYS A 383 -4.54 19.12 3.79
CA LYS A 383 -4.46 20.24 2.82
C LYS A 383 -3.19 20.17 1.98
N ILE A 384 -2.07 19.79 2.59
CA ILE A 384 -0.79 19.62 1.89
C ILE A 384 -0.93 18.49 0.86
N MET A 385 -1.53 17.37 1.23
CA MET A 385 -1.78 16.24 0.33
C MET A 385 -2.74 16.62 -0.80
N ALA A 386 -3.84 17.34 -0.52
CA ALA A 386 -4.75 17.79 -1.56
C ALA A 386 -4.04 18.66 -2.61
N ASN A 387 -3.20 19.61 -2.16
CA ASN A 387 -2.41 20.45 -3.07
C ASN A 387 -1.36 19.63 -3.84
N SER A 388 -0.69 18.69 -3.19
CA SER A 388 0.29 17.83 -3.86
C SER A 388 -0.35 16.92 -4.91
N LEU A 389 -1.54 16.37 -4.62
CA LEU A 389 -2.31 15.59 -5.60
C LEU A 389 -2.74 16.45 -6.79
N ARG A 390 -3.19 17.69 -6.59
CA ARG A 390 -3.51 18.62 -7.70
C ARG A 390 -2.33 18.81 -8.65
N GLU A 391 -1.13 18.98 -8.11
CA GLU A 391 0.09 19.11 -8.93
C GLU A 391 0.47 17.78 -9.61
N MET A 392 0.36 16.65 -8.90
CA MET A 392 0.62 15.32 -9.47
C MET A 392 -0.32 15.02 -10.66
N LEU A 393 -1.60 15.38 -10.57
CA LEU A 393 -2.57 15.15 -11.64
C LEU A 393 -2.31 15.98 -12.91
N LYS A 394 -1.46 17.03 -12.84
CA LYS A 394 -1.01 17.82 -14.01
C LYS A 394 0.10 17.15 -14.80
N LEU A 395 0.74 16.12 -14.25
CA LEU A 395 1.77 15.36 -14.96
C LEU A 395 1.21 14.84 -16.29
N GLN A 396 2.09 14.79 -17.30
CA GLN A 396 1.73 14.34 -18.64
C GLN A 396 1.96 12.84 -18.76
N PHE A 397 0.88 12.07 -18.88
CA PHE A 397 0.87 10.62 -19.08
C PHE A 397 -0.45 10.24 -19.75
N ASP A 398 -0.44 9.12 -20.48
CA ASP A 398 -1.58 8.59 -21.21
C ASP A 398 -2.25 7.45 -20.42
N TYR A 399 -1.44 6.67 -19.70
CA TYR A 399 -1.88 5.49 -18.97
C TYR A 399 -1.28 5.43 -17.56
N VAL A 400 -1.90 4.64 -16.70
CA VAL A 400 -1.44 4.37 -15.33
C VAL A 400 -1.33 2.87 -15.11
N ASP A 401 -0.22 2.47 -14.50
CA ASP A 401 0.04 1.12 -14.03
C ASP A 401 0.29 1.14 -12.52
N SER A 402 -0.54 0.42 -11.78
CA SER A 402 -0.42 0.31 -10.33
C SER A 402 0.30 -0.98 -9.92
N ALA A 403 1.02 -0.91 -8.80
CA ALA A 403 1.52 -2.10 -8.12
C ALA A 403 0.41 -2.98 -7.49
N HIS A 404 -0.81 -2.44 -7.33
CA HIS A 404 -2.00 -3.16 -6.86
C HIS A 404 -2.97 -3.47 -8.00
N ASN A 405 -2.49 -3.50 -9.25
CA ASN A 405 -3.35 -3.81 -10.37
C ASN A 405 -3.82 -5.27 -10.29
N LEU A 406 -5.13 -5.51 -10.29
CA LEU A 406 -5.71 -6.85 -10.42
C LEU A 406 -6.21 -7.10 -11.84
N ALA A 407 -6.43 -6.05 -12.62
CA ALA A 407 -6.81 -6.09 -14.03
C ALA A 407 -5.58 -6.32 -14.93
N GLU A 408 -5.82 -6.82 -16.13
CA GLU A 408 -4.75 -7.10 -17.09
C GLU A 408 -4.25 -5.85 -17.82
N GLY A 409 -5.02 -4.75 -17.85
CA GLY A 409 -4.72 -3.54 -18.62
C GLY A 409 -4.06 -2.42 -17.83
N SER A 410 -3.67 -1.35 -18.54
CA SER A 410 -3.32 -0.05 -17.96
C SER A 410 -4.55 0.85 -17.93
N LEU A 411 -4.66 1.70 -16.90
CA LEU A 411 -5.81 2.58 -16.72
C LEU A 411 -5.60 3.89 -17.50
N PRO A 412 -6.54 4.34 -18.35
CA PRO A 412 -6.41 5.63 -19.04
C PRO A 412 -6.28 6.80 -18.06
N ALA A 413 -5.45 7.80 -18.40
CA ALA A 413 -5.14 8.94 -17.54
C ALA A 413 -6.39 9.72 -17.09
N PHE A 414 -7.37 9.91 -17.97
CA PHE A 414 -8.65 10.54 -17.64
C PHE A 414 -9.38 9.79 -16.52
N THR A 415 -9.48 8.47 -16.64
CA THR A 415 -10.15 7.62 -15.64
C THR A 415 -9.41 7.67 -14.32
N PHE A 416 -8.07 7.58 -14.35
CA PHE A 416 -7.24 7.72 -13.16
C PHE A 416 -7.48 9.05 -12.43
N ARG A 417 -7.42 10.18 -13.16
CA ARG A 417 -7.65 11.53 -12.60
C ARG A 417 -9.01 11.63 -11.93
N ASN A 418 -10.06 11.09 -12.55
CA ASN A 418 -11.40 11.08 -11.98
C ASN A 418 -11.51 10.22 -10.73
N VAL A 419 -10.88 9.03 -10.73
CA VAL A 419 -10.84 8.16 -9.54
C VAL A 419 -10.11 8.86 -8.40
N ILE A 420 -8.89 9.39 -8.63
CA ILE A 420 -8.14 10.11 -7.58
C ILE A 420 -8.93 11.29 -7.04
N ASN A 421 -9.57 12.08 -7.90
CA ASN A 421 -10.43 13.18 -7.46
C ASN A 421 -11.56 12.70 -6.54
N LYS A 422 -12.29 11.66 -6.92
CA LYS A 422 -13.38 11.12 -6.07
C LYS A 422 -12.85 10.52 -4.78
N THR A 423 -11.74 9.79 -4.84
CA THR A 423 -11.12 9.12 -3.69
C THR A 423 -10.55 10.08 -2.66
N TRP A 424 -10.04 11.25 -3.09
CA TRP A 424 -9.21 12.12 -2.24
C TRP A 424 -9.69 13.58 -2.12
N ASN A 425 -10.76 14.02 -2.80
CA ASN A 425 -11.26 15.41 -2.67
C ASN A 425 -11.75 15.77 -1.26
N TRP A 426 -12.07 14.80 -0.42
CA TRP A 426 -12.50 15.00 0.97
C TRP A 426 -11.40 15.62 1.83
N LEU A 427 -10.12 15.50 1.43
CA LEU A 427 -8.96 16.02 2.16
C LEU A 427 -9.10 17.50 2.51
N ASP A 428 -9.64 18.31 1.59
CA ASP A 428 -9.96 19.72 1.83
C ASP A 428 -11.36 20.14 1.35
N GLY A 429 -12.17 19.18 0.87
CA GLY A 429 -13.53 19.40 0.38
C GLY A 429 -13.61 20.05 -1.00
N GLN A 430 -12.48 20.17 -1.72
CA GLN A 430 -12.43 20.79 -3.05
C GLN A 430 -11.98 19.79 -4.12
N SER A 431 -12.36 20.04 -5.37
CA SER A 431 -11.89 19.26 -6.50
C SER A 431 -10.35 19.23 -6.56
N LEU A 432 -9.80 18.07 -6.89
CA LEU A 432 -8.40 17.86 -7.20
C LEU A 432 -8.10 18.10 -8.70
N LEU A 433 -9.14 18.22 -9.53
CA LEU A 433 -9.00 18.53 -10.94
C LEU A 433 -8.96 20.03 -11.16
N HIS A 434 -8.00 20.49 -11.95
CA HIS A 434 -8.06 21.83 -12.52
C HIS A 434 -9.06 21.82 -13.68
N PHE A 435 -10.17 22.56 -13.52
CA PHE A 435 -11.17 22.71 -14.55
C PHE A 435 -10.57 23.52 -15.71
N ASP A 436 -10.29 22.83 -16.81
CA ASP A 436 -10.22 23.44 -18.15
C ASP A 436 -11.34 22.79 -18.97
N GLU A 437 -12.58 23.24 -18.70
CA GLU A 437 -13.84 22.62 -19.18
C GLU A 437 -13.87 22.41 -20.70
N ASN A 438 -13.11 23.20 -21.46
CA ASN A 438 -13.05 23.12 -22.92
C ASN A 438 -12.17 21.97 -23.46
N LYS A 439 -11.28 21.39 -22.66
CA LYS A 439 -10.41 20.29 -23.10
C LYS A 439 -11.03 18.92 -22.81
N MET A 440 -11.73 18.77 -21.67
CA MET A 440 -12.32 17.49 -21.26
C MET A 440 -13.57 17.10 -22.08
N LEU A 441 -14.44 18.05 -22.44
CA LEU A 441 -15.60 17.78 -23.31
C LEU A 441 -15.20 17.32 -24.73
N ASN A 442 -14.02 17.76 -25.19
CA ASN A 442 -13.45 17.35 -26.47
C ASN A 442 -12.80 15.94 -26.43
N GLU A 443 -12.52 15.39 -25.25
CA GLU A 443 -12.01 14.01 -25.08
C GLU A 443 -13.15 13.01 -24.85
N GLU A 444 -14.22 13.38 -24.13
CA GLU A 444 -15.46 12.57 -24.04
C GLU A 444 -16.13 12.39 -25.41
N SER A 445 -16.17 13.44 -26.23
CA SER A 445 -16.71 13.33 -27.59
C SER A 445 -15.85 12.46 -28.52
N LYS A 446 -14.55 12.32 -28.25
CA LYS A 446 -13.67 11.41 -29.01
C LYS A 446 -13.79 9.96 -28.56
N SER A 447 -13.94 9.70 -27.25
CA SER A 447 -14.13 8.34 -26.73
C SER A 447 -15.51 7.76 -27.09
N HIS A 448 -16.54 8.59 -27.24
CA HIS A 448 -17.86 8.15 -27.72
C HIS A 448 -17.98 8.06 -29.24
N ASN A 449 -17.23 8.86 -30.01
CA ASN A 449 -17.25 8.78 -31.48
C ASN A 449 -16.31 7.70 -32.07
N GLY A 450 -15.40 7.13 -31.27
CA GLY A 450 -14.56 6.00 -31.68
C GLY A 450 -15.27 4.64 -31.71
N ALA A 451 -16.45 4.51 -31.08
CA ALA A 451 -17.19 3.26 -30.98
C ALA A 451 -18.36 3.11 -31.98
N ASN A 452 -18.69 4.15 -32.75
CA ASN A 452 -19.81 4.16 -33.70
C ASN A 452 -19.39 4.32 -35.17
N GLY A 453 -18.22 3.80 -35.53
CA GLY A 453 -17.73 3.74 -36.90
C GLY A 453 -18.12 2.45 -37.65
N MET A 454 -19.37 2.01 -37.55
CA MET A 454 -19.97 1.06 -38.51
C MET A 454 -21.38 1.54 -38.83
N THR A 455 -21.49 2.39 -39.86
CA THR A 455 -22.77 2.58 -40.54
C THR A 455 -23.03 1.36 -41.41
N LEU A 456 -24.16 0.70 -41.18
CA LEU A 456 -24.82 -0.18 -42.15
C LEU A 456 -25.21 0.65 -43.38
N GLU A 457 -24.35 0.64 -44.40
CA GLU A 457 -24.65 0.62 -45.85
C GLU A 457 -23.37 1.00 -46.60
N GLN A 458 -23.03 0.15 -47.59
CA GLN A 458 -21.74 -0.03 -48.30
C GLN A 458 -20.82 -1.06 -47.63
#